data_AF-A0A1P8EF50-F1
#
_entry.id   AF-A0A1P8EF50-F1
#
_cell.length_a   1.000
_cell.length_b   1.000
_cell.length_c   1.000
_cell.angle_alpha   90.00
_cell.angle_beta   90.00
_cell.angle_gamma   90.00
#
_symmetry.space_group_name_H-M   'P 1'
#
loop_
_entity.id
_entity.type
_entity.pdbx_description
1 polymer ?
#
loop_
_entity_poly.entity_id
_entity_poly.type
_entity_poly.pdbx_seq_one_letter_code
_entity_poly.pdbx_strand_id
1 'polypeptide(L)'
;MSTQGKRKPLTHGTLSGYQHYKCRCNKCRAVKLAYEKKLKEQKGLKKPELVGPKPIAHGTSNSYQYYGCRCEICSAFMRGYRLGSKCESALQVKPEGELTPVIQIKSEEYERQRICGTAEAYSFGCTCELCLTEGRSQYLKMVVV
;
A
#
# COMPACT_ATOMS: atom_id res chain seq x y z
N MET A 1 -48.89 -22.55 10.78
CA MET A 1 -48.80 -21.27 11.52
C MET A 1 -47.34 -20.89 11.63
N SER A 2 -46.91 -19.86 10.90
CA SER A 2 -45.50 -19.45 10.86
C SER A 2 -45.09 -18.83 12.18
N THR A 3 -44.25 -19.53 12.94
CA THR A 3 -43.58 -19.05 14.16
C THR A 3 -42.59 -17.95 13.77
N GLN A 4 -43.10 -16.73 13.54
CA GLN A 4 -42.23 -15.57 13.39
C GLN A 4 -41.47 -15.40 14.71
N GLY A 5 -40.20 -15.79 14.69
CA GLY A 5 -39.31 -15.74 15.84
C GLY A 5 -39.33 -14.36 16.47
N LYS A 6 -39.71 -14.31 17.76
CA LYS A 6 -39.70 -13.09 18.56
C LYS A 6 -38.32 -12.45 18.43
N ARG A 7 -38.23 -11.31 17.73
CA ARG A 7 -36.98 -10.54 17.62
C ARG A 7 -36.61 -10.11 19.04
N LYS A 8 -35.38 -10.43 19.46
CA LYS A 8 -34.87 -10.01 20.77
C LYS A 8 -35.02 -8.49 20.90
N PRO A 9 -35.43 -7.97 22.08
CA PRO A 9 -35.54 -6.54 22.29
C PRO A 9 -34.17 -5.89 22.03
N LEU A 10 -34.18 -4.81 21.24
CA LEU A 10 -32.97 -4.13 20.82
C LEU A 10 -32.35 -3.40 22.02
N THR A 11 -31.14 -3.82 22.41
CA THR A 11 -30.40 -3.18 23.50
C THR A 11 -29.68 -1.94 22.98
N HIS A 12 -30.25 -0.76 23.27
CA HIS A 12 -29.63 0.52 22.96
C HIS A 12 -28.40 0.77 23.83
N GLY A 13 -27.47 1.60 23.34
CA GLY A 13 -26.23 1.90 24.06
C GLY A 13 -25.19 0.79 23.99
N THR A 14 -25.31 -0.11 23.00
CA THR A 14 -24.29 -1.13 22.71
C THR A 14 -23.76 -0.96 21.29
N LEU A 15 -22.53 -1.42 21.03
CA LEU A 15 -21.98 -1.51 19.68
C LEU A 15 -22.84 -2.38 18.76
N SER A 16 -23.35 -3.49 19.31
CA SER A 16 -24.22 -4.41 18.57
C SER A 16 -25.50 -3.72 18.10
N GLY A 17 -26.13 -2.92 18.98
CA GLY A 17 -27.27 -2.08 18.64
C GLY A 17 -27.01 -1.13 17.47
N TYR A 18 -25.81 -0.55 17.39
CA TYR A 18 -25.43 0.36 16.31
C TYR A 18 -25.08 -0.38 14.99
N GLN A 19 -24.26 -1.44 15.06
CA GLN A 19 -23.70 -2.12 13.88
C GLN A 19 -24.66 -3.14 13.28
N HIS A 20 -25.23 -4.04 14.09
CA HIS A 20 -26.05 -5.15 13.62
C HIS A 20 -27.52 -4.75 13.48
N TYR A 21 -28.03 -3.97 14.44
CA TYR A 21 -29.43 -3.55 14.45
C TYR A 21 -29.64 -2.15 13.85
N LYS A 22 -28.59 -1.52 13.32
CA LYS A 22 -28.61 -0.22 12.61
C LYS A 22 -29.24 0.93 13.42
N CYS A 23 -29.30 0.83 14.75
CA CYS A 23 -29.85 1.88 15.58
C CYS A 23 -28.96 3.14 15.57
N ARG A 24 -29.56 4.31 15.32
CA ARG A 24 -28.86 5.60 15.22
C ARG A 24 -29.17 6.57 16.37
N CYS A 25 -29.76 6.11 17.47
CA CYS A 25 -30.02 6.98 18.63
C CYS A 25 -28.73 7.49 19.28
N ASN A 26 -28.85 8.56 20.09
CA ASN A 26 -27.71 9.23 20.71
C ASN A 26 -26.84 8.29 21.56
N LYS A 27 -27.46 7.37 22.31
CA LYS A 27 -26.75 6.38 23.13
C LYS A 27 -25.87 5.45 22.28
N CYS A 28 -26.41 4.94 21.18
CA CYS A 28 -25.68 4.06 20.26
C CYS A 28 -24.55 4.82 19.51
N ARG A 29 -24.78 6.08 19.13
CA ARG A 29 -23.74 6.94 18.53
C ARG A 29 -22.60 7.21 19.50
N ALA A 30 -22.90 7.55 20.75
CA ALA A 30 -21.91 7.81 21.79
C ALA A 30 -21.01 6.59 22.04
N VAL A 31 -21.59 5.39 22.09
CA VAL A 31 -20.85 4.15 22.33
C VAL A 31 -19.92 3.82 21.16
N LYS A 32 -20.37 4.03 19.91
CA LYS A 32 -19.49 3.88 18.74
C LYS A 32 -18.32 4.87 18.78
N LEU A 33 -18.57 6.14 19.08
CA LEU A 33 -17.52 7.16 19.18
C LEU A 33 -16.49 6.80 20.27
N ALA A 34 -16.96 6.35 21.43
CA ALA A 34 -16.08 5.89 22.50
C ALA A 34 -15.24 4.68 22.08
N TYR A 35 -15.82 3.73 21.36
CA TYR A 35 -15.11 2.58 20.82
C TYR A 35 -14.04 2.98 19.80
N GLU A 36 -14.37 3.86 18.85
CA GLU A 36 -13.40 4.36 17.86
C GLU A 36 -12.25 5.13 18.53
N LYS A 37 -12.53 5.90 19.59
CA LYS A 37 -11.50 6.58 20.37
C LYS A 37 -10.55 5.57 21.02
N LYS A 38 -11.07 4.56 21.71
CA LYS A 38 -10.26 3.48 22.30
C LYS A 38 -9.44 2.73 21.27
N LEU A 39 -10.00 2.44 20.10
CA LEU A 39 -9.27 1.82 19.00
C LEU A 39 -8.10 2.67 18.53
N LYS A 40 -8.28 4.00 18.43
CA LYS A 40 -7.21 4.92 18.05
C LYS A 40 -6.11 4.98 19.10
N GLU A 41 -6.48 4.99 20.38
CA GLU A 41 -5.56 4.94 21.52
C GLU A 41 -4.77 3.62 21.54
N GLN A 42 -5.45 2.48 21.42
CA GLN A 42 -4.83 1.15 21.41
C GLN A 42 -3.90 0.91 20.22
N LYS A 43 -4.33 1.35 19.02
CA LYS A 43 -3.52 1.21 17.81
C LYS A 43 -2.34 2.17 17.77
N GLY A 44 -2.22 3.07 18.76
CA GLY A 44 -1.15 4.04 18.87
C GLY A 44 -0.86 4.66 17.52
N LEU A 45 -1.90 5.22 16.84
CA LEU A 45 -1.75 5.78 15.49
C LEU A 45 -0.72 6.91 15.54
N LYS A 46 0.56 6.56 15.47
CA LYS A 46 1.55 7.34 14.75
C LYS A 46 0.94 7.48 13.38
N LYS A 47 0.39 8.66 13.09
CA LYS A 47 0.11 9.03 11.71
C LYS A 47 1.39 8.65 10.95
N PRO A 48 1.32 7.80 9.92
CA PRO A 48 2.52 7.50 9.16
C PRO A 48 3.10 8.84 8.74
N GLU A 49 4.32 9.13 9.18
CA GLU A 49 5.04 10.28 8.65
C GLU A 49 5.04 10.10 7.14
N LEU A 50 4.58 11.13 6.43
CA LEU A 50 4.55 11.13 4.98
C LEU A 50 6.01 11.20 4.52
N VAL A 51 6.64 10.02 4.39
CA VAL A 51 8.02 9.87 3.90
C VAL A 51 8.03 10.18 2.41
N GLY A 52 7.97 11.46 2.06
CA GLY A 52 8.05 12.00 0.70
C GLY A 52 7.04 11.40 -0.31
N PRO A 53 7.03 11.90 -1.55
CA PRO A 53 6.36 11.20 -2.64
C PRO A 53 7.18 9.93 -2.94
N LYS A 54 6.75 8.79 -2.39
CA LYS A 54 7.23 7.50 -2.90
C LYS A 54 6.96 7.47 -4.40
N PRO A 55 7.93 7.08 -5.24
CA PRO A 55 7.67 6.92 -6.66
C PRO A 55 6.53 5.92 -6.83
N ILE A 56 5.39 6.39 -7.35
CA ILE A 56 4.22 5.55 -7.56
C ILE A 56 4.37 4.80 -8.88
N ALA A 57 4.13 3.49 -8.86
CA ALA A 57 4.08 2.70 -10.10
C ALA A 57 2.79 3.03 -10.87
N HIS A 58 2.91 3.78 -11.97
CA HIS A 58 1.80 4.08 -12.87
C HIS A 58 1.30 2.82 -13.60
N GLY A 59 0.06 2.88 -14.09
CA GLY A 59 -0.56 1.72 -14.78
C GLY A 59 -1.03 0.62 -13.84
N THR A 60 -1.25 0.92 -12.56
CA THR A 60 -1.83 -0.01 -11.58
C THR A 60 -3.14 0.53 -11.02
N SER A 61 -4.06 -0.33 -10.56
CA SER A 61 -5.30 0.10 -9.88
C SER A 61 -5.00 0.97 -8.65
N ASN A 62 -3.93 0.63 -7.94
CA ASN A 62 -3.48 1.33 -6.73
C ASN A 62 -3.08 2.79 -7.04
N SER A 63 -2.33 3.02 -8.12
CA SER A 63 -1.94 4.37 -8.54
C SER A 63 -3.13 5.31 -8.82
N TYR A 64 -4.23 4.78 -9.37
CA TYR A 64 -5.42 5.57 -9.67
C TYR A 64 -6.34 5.77 -8.46
N GLN A 65 -6.65 4.69 -7.73
CA GLN A 65 -7.64 4.72 -6.65
C GLN A 65 -7.09 5.27 -5.32
N TYR A 66 -5.87 4.87 -4.96
CA TYR A 66 -5.28 5.20 -3.66
C TYR A 66 -4.45 6.48 -3.72
N TYR A 67 -3.60 6.60 -4.74
CA TYR A 67 -2.73 7.76 -4.93
C TYR A 67 -3.35 8.88 -5.79
N GLY A 68 -4.53 8.62 -6.39
CA GLY A 68 -5.28 9.65 -7.13
C GLY A 68 -4.68 10.06 -8.48
N CYS A 69 -3.72 9.31 -9.03
CA CYS A 69 -3.06 9.66 -10.28
C CYS A 69 -4.02 9.54 -11.49
N ARG A 70 -4.07 10.58 -12.33
CA ARG A 70 -4.96 10.67 -13.51
C ARG A 70 -4.23 10.70 -14.85
N CYS A 71 -2.93 10.37 -14.89
CA CYS A 71 -2.19 10.30 -16.15
C CYS A 71 -2.80 9.30 -17.14
N GLU A 72 -2.41 9.40 -18.40
CA GLU A 72 -2.98 8.61 -19.49
C GLU A 72 -2.84 7.10 -19.27
N ILE A 73 -1.70 6.65 -18.73
CA ILE A 73 -1.42 5.24 -18.43
C ILE A 73 -2.38 4.71 -17.36
N CYS A 74 -2.56 5.43 -16.25
CA CYS A 74 -3.48 5.05 -15.18
C CYS A 74 -4.94 5.10 -15.62
N SER A 75 -5.30 6.10 -16.43
CA SER A 75 -6.64 6.24 -16.99
C SER A 75 -6.95 5.16 -18.03
N ALA A 76 -5.99 4.78 -18.88
CA ALA A 76 -6.09 3.66 -19.82
C ALA A 76 -6.24 2.33 -19.08
N PHE A 77 -5.40 2.07 -18.06
CA PHE A 77 -5.51 0.89 -17.21
C PHE A 77 -6.91 0.76 -16.61
N MET A 78 -7.45 1.83 -16.00
CA MET A 78 -8.79 1.78 -15.38
C MET A 78 -9.93 1.64 -16.39
N ARG A 79 -9.77 2.12 -17.62
CA ARG A 79 -10.73 1.87 -18.71
C ARG A 79 -10.73 0.39 -19.09
N GLY A 80 -9.55 -0.21 -19.30
CA GLY A 80 -9.42 -1.65 -19.57
C GLY A 80 -9.97 -2.52 -18.43
N TYR A 81 -9.64 -2.17 -17.18
CA TYR A 81 -10.10 -2.86 -15.98
C TYR A 81 -11.64 -2.86 -15.87
N ARG A 82 -12.31 -1.73 -16.16
CA ARG A 82 -13.77 -1.62 -16.11
C ARG A 82 -14.47 -2.42 -17.21
N LEU A 83 -13.84 -2.55 -18.37
CA LEU A 83 -14.39 -3.29 -19.51
C LEU A 83 -14.22 -4.81 -19.37
N GLY A 84 -13.66 -5.30 -18.25
CA GLY A 84 -13.48 -6.73 -18.01
C GLY A 84 -12.41 -7.37 -18.90
N SER A 85 -11.69 -6.57 -19.67
CA SER A 85 -10.54 -7.03 -20.44
C SER A 85 -9.42 -7.34 -19.46
N LYS A 86 -9.08 -8.62 -19.29
CA LYS A 86 -7.83 -9.02 -18.65
C LYS A 86 -6.70 -8.53 -19.56
N CYS A 87 -6.18 -7.34 -19.28
CA CYS A 87 -5.19 -6.69 -20.13
C CYS A 87 -3.82 -7.37 -19.97
N GLU A 88 -3.54 -8.40 -20.78
CA GLU A 88 -2.16 -8.72 -21.17
C GLU A 88 -1.57 -7.64 -22.10
N SER A 89 -2.40 -6.74 -22.64
CA SER A 89 -2.02 -5.75 -23.66
C SER A 89 -1.79 -4.32 -23.15
N ALA A 90 -1.73 -4.06 -21.84
CA ALA A 90 -1.39 -2.74 -21.29
C ALA A 90 0.12 -2.39 -21.38
N LEU A 91 0.90 -3.18 -22.13
CA LEU A 91 2.37 -3.09 -22.22
C LEU A 91 2.88 -2.42 -23.51
N GLN A 92 2.03 -1.76 -24.30
CA GLN A 92 2.47 -1.10 -25.53
C GLN A 92 1.96 0.35 -25.69
N VAL A 93 2.03 1.14 -24.63
CA VAL A 93 2.17 2.60 -24.81
C VAL A 93 3.63 2.91 -24.60
N LYS A 94 4.36 3.17 -25.69
CA LYS A 94 5.72 3.71 -25.62
C LYS A 94 5.66 5.03 -24.84
N PRO A 95 6.49 5.24 -23.80
CA PRO A 95 6.56 6.51 -23.12
C PRO A 95 7.37 7.49 -23.98
N GLU A 96 6.77 8.01 -25.03
CA GLU A 96 7.35 9.11 -25.79
C GLU A 96 6.65 10.39 -25.33
N GLY A 97 7.28 11.12 -24.40
CA GLY A 97 6.82 12.44 -23.98
C GLY A 97 7.16 12.83 -22.54
N GLU A 98 8.37 13.37 -22.38
CA GLU A 98 8.78 14.27 -21.28
C GLU A 98 8.80 13.70 -19.85
N LEU A 99 9.89 13.00 -19.56
CA LEU A 99 10.52 13.00 -18.24
C LEU A 99 10.65 14.47 -17.79
N THR A 100 9.95 14.85 -16.73
CA THR A 100 10.31 16.05 -15.96
C THR A 100 11.80 15.99 -15.65
N PRO A 101 12.54 17.11 -15.74
CA PRO A 101 13.98 17.09 -15.60
C PRO A 101 14.33 16.52 -14.24
N VAL A 102 14.83 15.29 -14.28
CA VAL A 102 15.55 14.65 -13.20
C VAL A 102 16.60 15.66 -12.78
N ILE A 103 16.51 16.12 -11.53
CA ILE A 103 17.58 16.87 -10.88
C ILE A 103 18.86 16.11 -11.19
N GLN A 104 19.73 16.71 -12.01
CA GLN A 104 21.01 16.12 -12.40
C GLN A 104 21.89 16.08 -11.14
N ILE A 105 21.73 15.02 -10.35
CA ILE A 105 22.74 14.62 -9.39
C ILE A 105 23.89 14.11 -10.26
N LYS A 106 24.94 14.92 -10.35
CA LYS A 106 26.18 14.67 -11.09
C LYS A 106 26.57 13.19 -11.01
N SER A 107 26.53 12.54 -12.17
CA SER A 107 26.73 11.12 -12.39
C SER A 107 28.14 10.85 -12.90
N GLU A 108 29.18 11.07 -12.09
CA GLU A 108 30.55 10.84 -12.58
C GLU A 108 31.43 9.89 -11.75
N GLU A 109 31.00 9.33 -10.62
CA GLU A 109 31.92 8.44 -9.86
C GLU A 109 31.34 7.14 -9.28
N TYR A 110 30.16 6.68 -9.67
CA TYR A 110 29.71 5.37 -9.19
C TYR A 110 28.96 4.55 -10.24
N GLU A 111 29.69 4.12 -11.27
CA GLU A 111 29.33 2.90 -11.98
C GLU A 111 29.41 1.72 -10.99
N ARG A 112 28.28 1.44 -10.32
CA ARG A 112 28.08 0.25 -9.49
C ARG A 112 28.25 -0.99 -10.36
N GLN A 113 29.47 -1.49 -10.49
CA GLN A 113 29.71 -2.79 -11.07
C GLN A 113 29.00 -3.82 -10.20
N ARG A 114 27.94 -4.44 -10.74
CA ARG A 114 27.15 -5.47 -10.06
C ARG A 114 27.92 -6.79 -10.04
N ILE A 115 28.97 -6.81 -9.23
CA ILE A 115 29.78 -8.01 -9.01
C ILE A 115 29.08 -8.84 -7.94
N CYS A 116 28.63 -10.05 -8.32
CA CYS A 116 28.07 -11.04 -7.40
C CYS A 116 29.08 -11.38 -6.29
N GLY A 117 28.60 -11.67 -5.08
CA GLY A 117 29.43 -11.96 -3.90
C GLY A 117 29.68 -10.76 -2.99
N THR A 118 29.25 -9.55 -3.38
CA THR A 118 29.39 -8.34 -2.55
C THR A 118 28.17 -8.11 -1.65
N ALA A 119 28.36 -7.40 -0.52
CA ALA A 119 27.27 -6.96 0.34
C ALA A 119 26.21 -6.16 -0.42
N GLU A 120 26.65 -5.30 -1.34
CA GLU A 120 25.76 -4.50 -2.18
C GLU A 120 24.89 -5.37 -3.07
N ALA A 121 25.48 -6.36 -3.76
CA ALA A 121 24.72 -7.28 -4.60
C ALA A 121 23.66 -8.07 -3.80
N TYR A 122 23.97 -8.45 -2.55
CA TYR A 122 22.98 -9.06 -1.65
C TYR A 122 21.87 -8.07 -1.24
N SER A 123 22.20 -6.83 -0.88
CA SER A 123 21.20 -5.79 -0.53
C SER A 123 20.26 -5.44 -1.69
N PHE A 124 20.75 -5.51 -2.93
CA PHE A 124 19.94 -5.30 -4.14
C PHE A 124 19.10 -6.52 -4.54
N GLY A 125 19.13 -7.61 -3.76
CA GLY A 125 18.25 -8.77 -3.94
C GLY A 125 18.80 -9.85 -4.87
N CYS A 126 20.11 -9.89 -5.12
CA CYS A 126 20.72 -11.02 -5.83
C CYS A 126 20.75 -12.27 -4.94
N THR A 127 20.23 -13.38 -5.43
CA THR A 127 20.10 -14.65 -4.69
C THR A 127 21.02 -15.76 -5.20
N CYS A 128 22.08 -15.43 -5.92
CA CYS A 128 23.07 -16.44 -6.33
C CYS A 128 23.84 -16.97 -5.10
N GLU A 129 24.44 -18.15 -5.24
CA GLU A 129 25.14 -18.83 -4.13
C GLU A 129 26.23 -17.94 -3.50
N LEU A 130 27.02 -17.25 -4.33
CA LEU A 130 28.07 -16.31 -3.89
C LEU A 130 27.51 -15.12 -3.07
N CYS A 131 26.38 -14.54 -3.46
CA CYS A 131 25.76 -13.44 -2.71
C CYS A 131 25.15 -13.91 -1.39
N LEU A 132 24.62 -15.13 -1.33
CA LEU A 132 24.02 -15.69 -0.13
C LEU A 132 25.05 -16.12 0.91
N THR A 133 26.27 -16.47 0.49
CA THR A 133 27.37 -16.85 1.39
C THR A 133 28.22 -15.63 1.74
N GLU A 134 28.92 -15.06 0.76
CA GLU A 134 29.91 -14.00 0.97
C GLU A 134 29.24 -12.63 1.11
N GLY A 135 28.31 -12.30 0.21
CA GLY A 135 27.62 -11.02 0.22
C GLY A 135 26.79 -10.81 1.50
N ARG A 136 26.03 -11.83 1.91
CA ARG A 136 25.26 -11.82 3.16
C ARG A 136 26.15 -11.66 4.39
N SER A 137 27.29 -12.37 4.44
CA SER A 137 28.22 -12.30 5.55
C SER A 137 28.87 -10.91 5.67
N GLN A 138 29.23 -10.30 4.55
CA GLN A 138 29.73 -8.92 4.52
C GLN A 138 28.65 -7.92 4.93
N TYR A 139 27.42 -8.06 4.43
CA TYR A 139 26.30 -7.20 4.80
C TYR A 139 26.00 -7.25 6.30
N LEU A 140 25.98 -8.46 6.90
CA LEU A 140 25.77 -8.62 8.32
C LEU A 140 26.87 -7.97 9.17
N LYS A 141 28.14 -7.99 8.72
CA LYS A 141 29.24 -7.28 9.40
C LYS A 141 29.09 -5.75 9.35
N MET A 142 28.51 -5.21 8.28
CA MET A 142 28.31 -3.76 8.13
C MET A 142 27.12 -3.23 8.95
N VAL A 143 26.08 -4.05 9.16
CA VAL A 143 24.83 -3.62 9.83
C VAL A 143 24.83 -3.89 11.34
N VAL A 144 25.63 -4.85 11.83
CA VAL A 144 25.67 -5.25 13.25
C VAL A 144 26.86 -4.60 13.98
N VAL A 145 27.04 -3.27 13.81
CA VAL A 145 27.97 -2.45 14.62
C VAL A 145 27.19 -1.73 15.71
#